data_AF-A0A920NNL0-F1
#
_entry.id   AF-A0A920NNL0-F1
#
_cell.length_a   1.000
_cell.length_b   1.000
_cell.length_c   1.000
_cell.angle_alpha   90.00
_cell.angle_beta   90.00
_cell.angle_gamma   90.00
#
_symmetry.space_group_name_H-M   'P 1'
#
loop_
_entity.id
_entity.type
_entity.pdbx_description
1 polymer ?
#
loop_
_entity_poly.entity_id
_entity_poly.type
_entity_poly.pdbx_seq_one_letter_code
_entity_poly.pdbx_strand_id
1 'polypeptide(L)'
;MWQRPCNEGKEVKSIYEVPLVFDKQKLGQIIMNRLELSGQPQVSKLHDFITRFKKPTFKVNIAMCGKYTELPDAYKSVLEAFIHAGVENDARVNVHWIATENIKTDTAAEKEFADVDGLLYCQALDPVVQKEKYCPANMREKIMYHF
;
A
#
# COMPACT_ATOMS: atom_id res chain seq x y z
N MET A 1 -20.23 40.10 12.26
CA MET A 1 -18.80 40.05 11.85
C MET A 1 -18.43 38.58 11.67
N TRP A 2 -18.62 38.02 10.47
CA TRP A 2 -18.36 36.61 10.15
C TRP A 2 -17.16 36.51 9.20
N GLN A 3 -15.94 36.52 9.72
CA GLN A 3 -14.78 36.00 8.98
C GLN A 3 -14.49 34.60 9.52
N ARG A 4 -15.22 33.60 9.02
CA ARG A 4 -14.82 32.21 9.26
C ARG A 4 -13.60 31.93 8.38
N PRO A 5 -12.54 31.31 8.90
CA PRO A 5 -11.46 30.82 8.06
C PRO A 5 -12.05 29.81 7.05
N CYS A 6 -11.91 30.11 5.75
CA CYS A 6 -12.21 29.19 4.67
C CYS A 6 -10.97 28.34 4.45
N ASN A 7 -11.09 27.04 4.66
CA ASN A 7 -9.99 26.09 4.47
C ASN A 7 -10.13 25.48 3.08
N GLU A 8 -9.14 25.74 2.22
CA GLU A 8 -9.15 25.26 0.83
C GLU A 8 -8.54 23.85 0.75
N GLY A 9 -9.27 22.93 0.11
CA GLY A 9 -8.73 21.63 -0.28
C GLY A 9 -7.75 21.80 -1.43
N LYS A 10 -6.46 21.63 -1.16
CA LYS A 10 -5.42 21.64 -2.21
C LYS A 10 -5.22 20.23 -2.74
N GLU A 11 -4.99 20.11 -4.04
CA GLU A 11 -4.54 18.86 -4.63
C GLU A 11 -3.19 18.45 -4.05
N VAL A 12 -3.08 17.19 -3.65
CA VAL A 12 -1.88 16.59 -3.06
C VAL A 12 -1.52 15.31 -3.81
N LYS A 13 -0.24 14.92 -3.74
CA LYS A 13 0.28 13.77 -4.51
C LYS A 13 -0.04 12.43 -3.83
N SER A 14 -0.35 12.45 -2.54
CA SER A 14 -0.73 11.28 -1.78
C SER A 14 -1.79 11.63 -0.74
N ILE A 15 -2.69 10.67 -0.48
CA ILE A 15 -3.73 10.78 0.54
C ILE A 15 -3.16 11.08 1.94
N TYR A 16 -1.92 10.66 2.22
CA TYR A 16 -1.29 10.91 3.53
C TYR A 16 -0.86 12.37 3.71
N GLU A 17 -0.76 13.16 2.63
CA GLU A 17 -0.38 14.58 2.72
C GLU A 17 -1.55 15.49 3.10
N VAL A 18 -2.79 15.02 2.91
CA VAL A 18 -4.01 15.80 3.19
C VAL A 18 -4.04 16.35 4.62
N PRO A 19 -3.77 15.55 5.68
CA PRO A 19 -3.79 16.06 7.04
C PRO A 19 -2.70 17.12 7.29
N LEU A 20 -1.54 17.04 6.62
CA LEU A 20 -0.49 18.07 6.74
C LEU A 20 -0.89 19.40 6.11
N VAL A 21 -1.67 19.37 5.02
CA VAL A 21 -2.21 20.61 4.42
C VAL A 21 -3.18 21.28 5.40
N PHE A 22 -4.05 20.51 6.04
CA PHE A 22 -5.00 21.05 7.01
C PHE A 22 -4.34 21.51 8.32
N ASP A 23 -3.26 20.84 8.74
CA ASP A 23 -2.45 21.28 9.87
C ASP A 23 -1.82 22.66 9.62
N LYS A 24 -1.27 22.89 8.41
CA LYS A 24 -0.76 24.22 8.00
C LYS A 24 -1.83 25.31 8.00
N GLN A 25 -3.08 24.95 7.73
CA GLN A 25 -4.24 25.85 7.79
C GLN A 25 -4.80 26.01 9.21
N LYS A 26 -4.15 25.41 10.23
CA LYS A 26 -4.58 25.42 11.64
C LYS A 26 -6.00 24.87 11.85
N LEU A 27 -6.46 23.97 10.96
CA LEU A 27 -7.79 23.36 11.07
C LEU A 27 -7.95 22.61 12.39
N GLY A 28 -6.92 21.84 12.80
CA GLY A 28 -6.92 21.12 14.07
C GLY A 28 -7.12 22.04 15.26
N GLN A 29 -6.47 23.21 15.26
CA GLN A 29 -6.64 24.20 16.33
C GLN A 29 -8.05 24.79 16.37
N ILE A 30 -8.65 25.07 15.20
CA ILE A 30 -10.02 25.56 15.11
C ILE A 30 -11.01 24.54 15.69
N ILE A 31 -10.84 23.26 15.36
CA ILE A 31 -11.68 22.17 15.86
C ILE A 31 -11.55 22.04 17.39
N MET A 32 -10.32 22.02 17.91
CA MET A 32 -10.11 21.94 19.37
C MET A 32 -10.67 23.13 20.12
N ASN A 33 -10.48 24.36 19.61
CA ASN A 33 -11.06 25.56 20.21
C ASN A 33 -12.59 25.50 20.23
N ARG A 34 -13.20 24.93 19.19
CA ARG A 34 -14.67 24.81 19.08
C ARG A 34 -15.25 23.73 19.99
N LEU A 35 -14.48 22.68 20.24
CA LEU A 35 -14.86 21.55 21.09
C LEU A 35 -14.31 21.65 22.53
N GLU A 36 -13.66 22.77 22.86
CA GLU A 36 -13.07 23.02 24.18
C GLU A 36 -12.07 21.93 24.64
N LEU A 37 -11.35 21.35 23.67
CA LEU A 37 -10.33 20.32 23.93
C LEU A 37 -8.99 20.97 24.29
N SER A 38 -8.34 20.44 25.32
CA SER A 38 -6.99 20.87 25.70
C SER A 38 -5.90 20.20 24.85
N GLY A 39 -4.82 20.92 24.58
CA GLY A 39 -3.64 20.41 23.87
C GLY A 39 -3.34 21.10 22.53
N GLN A 40 -2.47 20.45 21.76
CA GLN A 40 -2.01 20.87 20.42
C GLN A 40 -2.08 19.66 19.49
N PRO A 41 -2.54 19.80 18.23
CA PRO A 41 -2.53 18.68 17.29
C PRO A 41 -1.08 18.27 17.03
N GLN A 42 -0.80 16.97 17.17
CA GLN A 42 0.54 16.41 16.99
C GLN A 42 0.63 15.72 15.64
N VAL A 43 1.46 16.24 14.74
CA VAL A 43 1.63 15.72 13.37
C VAL A 43 3.06 15.22 13.09
N SER A 44 3.92 15.13 14.10
CA SER A 44 5.33 14.71 13.96
C SER A 44 5.45 13.30 13.35
N LYS A 45 4.69 12.33 13.89
CA LYS A 45 4.67 10.95 13.36
C LYS A 45 4.26 10.88 11.89
N LEU A 46 3.33 11.73 11.47
CA LEU A 46 2.87 11.78 10.08
C LEU A 46 3.94 12.40 9.16
N HIS A 47 4.68 13.40 9.63
CA HIS A 47 5.83 13.93 8.89
C HIS A 47 6.90 12.85 8.67
N ASP A 48 7.22 12.07 9.70
CA ASP A 48 8.20 10.99 9.60
C ASP A 48 7.73 9.89 8.65
N PHE A 49 6.44 9.54 8.72
CA PHE A 49 5.81 8.58 7.80
C PHE A 49 5.92 9.05 6.35
N ILE A 50 5.52 10.29 6.05
CA ILE A 50 5.55 10.85 4.69
C ILE A 50 6.97 10.96 4.15
N THR A 51 7.93 11.27 5.03
CA THR A 51 9.35 11.34 4.66
C THR A 51 9.84 9.99 4.14
N ARG A 52 9.60 8.91 4.91
CA ARG A 52 9.95 7.53 4.53
C ARG A 52 9.17 7.06 3.30
N PHE A 53 7.87 7.36 3.23
CA PHE A 53 7.02 7.04 2.08
C PHE A 53 7.54 7.64 0.76
N LYS A 54 8.01 8.90 0.80
CA LYS A 54 8.52 9.60 -0.38
C LYS A 54 9.92 9.17 -0.80
N LYS A 55 10.79 8.85 0.17
CA LYS A 55 12.21 8.54 -0.06
C LYS A 55 12.63 7.25 0.65
N PRO A 56 12.10 6.09 0.24
CA PRO A 56 12.53 4.82 0.79
C PRO A 56 13.94 4.45 0.29
N THR A 57 14.73 3.81 1.15
CA THR A 57 16.09 3.34 0.82
C THR A 57 16.05 2.06 -0.01
N PHE A 58 15.10 1.17 0.27
CA PHE A 58 14.99 -0.14 -0.37
C PHE A 58 13.79 -0.22 -1.31
N LYS A 59 13.77 -1.26 -2.14
CA LYS A 59 12.63 -1.62 -3.00
C LYS A 59 12.42 -3.13 -2.91
N VAL A 60 11.16 -3.53 -2.91
CA VAL A 60 10.75 -4.94 -2.89
C VAL A 60 9.65 -5.12 -3.92
N ASN A 61 9.79 -6.10 -4.79
CA ASN A 61 8.82 -6.41 -5.83
C ASN A 61 7.95 -7.58 -5.36
N ILE A 62 6.64 -7.36 -5.22
CA ILE A 62 5.68 -8.38 -4.80
C ILE A 62 4.75 -8.71 -5.96
N ALA A 63 4.67 -9.98 -6.34
CA ALA A 63 3.65 -10.44 -7.27
C ALA A 63 2.34 -10.70 -6.54
N MET A 64 1.27 -10.06 -7.00
CA MET A 64 -0.08 -10.33 -6.56
C MET A 64 -0.81 -11.15 -7.61
N CYS A 65 -1.08 -12.40 -7.26
CA CYS A 65 -1.69 -13.40 -8.12
C CYS A 65 -3.19 -13.48 -7.86
N GLY A 66 -4.00 -13.21 -8.88
CA GLY A 66 -5.45 -13.24 -8.77
C GLY A 66 -6.13 -13.24 -10.13
N LYS A 67 -7.39 -13.68 -10.15
CA LYS A 67 -8.23 -13.71 -11.36
C LYS A 67 -8.85 -12.34 -11.69
N TYR A 68 -8.98 -11.47 -10.69
CA TYR A 68 -9.64 -10.18 -10.82
C TYR A 68 -8.62 -9.05 -10.80
N THR A 69 -7.75 -8.99 -11.81
CA THR A 69 -6.80 -7.88 -11.98
C THR A 69 -7.47 -6.56 -12.39
N GLU A 70 -8.74 -6.63 -12.79
CA GLU A 70 -9.48 -5.50 -13.38
C GLU A 70 -10.20 -4.62 -12.34
N LEU A 71 -10.33 -5.06 -11.09
CA LEU A 71 -11.01 -4.30 -10.03
C LEU A 71 -10.02 -3.93 -8.91
N PRO A 72 -9.23 -2.86 -9.06
CA PRO A 72 -8.23 -2.47 -8.07
C PRO A 72 -8.83 -2.14 -6.69
N ASP A 73 -10.09 -1.70 -6.65
CA ASP A 73 -10.78 -1.33 -5.41
C ASP A 73 -10.99 -2.51 -4.45
N ALA A 74 -11.14 -3.74 -4.98
CA ALA A 74 -11.30 -4.95 -4.17
C ALA A 74 -10.05 -5.24 -3.30
N TYR A 75 -8.90 -4.72 -3.73
CA TYR A 75 -7.61 -4.97 -3.08
C TYR A 75 -7.03 -3.72 -2.43
N LYS A 76 -7.80 -2.63 -2.36
CA LYS A 76 -7.33 -1.37 -1.79
C LYS A 76 -6.73 -1.57 -0.40
N SER A 77 -7.40 -2.33 0.48
CA SER A 77 -6.90 -2.64 1.82
C SER A 77 -5.56 -3.38 1.83
N VAL A 78 -5.35 -4.31 0.89
CA VAL A 78 -4.09 -5.07 0.77
C VAL A 78 -2.96 -4.16 0.28
N LEU A 79 -3.24 -3.32 -0.72
CA LEU A 79 -2.27 -2.34 -1.24
C LEU A 79 -1.87 -1.33 -0.15
N GLU A 80 -2.83 -0.84 0.64
CA GLU A 80 -2.53 0.05 1.78
C GLU A 80 -1.66 -0.68 2.83
N ALA A 81 -1.96 -1.94 3.15
CA ALA A 81 -1.14 -2.73 4.06
C ALA A 81 0.32 -2.85 3.58
N PHE A 82 0.55 -3.07 2.28
CA PHE A 82 1.89 -3.06 1.70
C PHE A 82 2.58 -1.71 1.79
N ILE A 83 1.85 -0.60 1.62
CA ILE A 83 2.42 0.74 1.78
C ILE A 83 2.86 0.94 3.24
N HIS A 84 2.01 0.61 4.21
CA HIS A 84 2.34 0.73 5.64
C HIS A 84 3.52 -0.14 6.04
N ALA A 85 3.54 -1.41 5.59
CA ALA A 85 4.65 -2.32 5.83
C ALA A 85 5.95 -1.83 5.18
N GLY A 86 5.87 -1.31 3.96
CA GLY A 86 7.01 -0.72 3.26
C GLY A 86 7.59 0.48 4.01
N VAL A 87 6.74 1.41 4.45
CA VAL A 87 7.19 2.60 5.19
C VAL A 87 7.88 2.23 6.50
N GLU A 88 7.36 1.24 7.24
CA GLU A 88 7.98 0.78 8.48
C GLU A 88 9.36 0.13 8.25
N ASN A 89 9.54 -0.53 7.10
CA ASN A 89 10.79 -1.19 6.71
C ASN A 89 11.71 -0.33 5.82
N ASP A 90 11.41 0.97 5.68
CA ASP A 90 12.14 1.89 4.78
C ASP A 90 12.28 1.38 3.34
N ALA A 91 11.25 0.69 2.85
CA ALA A 91 11.19 0.03 1.56
C ALA A 91 9.97 0.47 0.75
N ARG A 92 10.14 0.62 -0.57
CA ARG A 92 9.01 0.72 -1.50
C ARG A 92 8.57 -0.66 -1.93
N VAL A 93 7.32 -1.01 -1.62
CA VAL A 93 6.69 -2.21 -2.16
C VAL A 93 6.11 -1.90 -3.54
N ASN A 94 6.63 -2.54 -4.59
CA ASN A 94 6.08 -2.48 -5.93
C ASN A 94 5.22 -3.72 -6.15
N VAL A 95 3.93 -3.53 -6.41
CA VAL A 95 2.99 -4.64 -6.62
C VAL A 95 2.82 -4.91 -8.11
N HIS A 96 3.15 -6.12 -8.53
CA HIS A 96 3.00 -6.60 -9.90
C HIS A 96 1.77 -7.50 -9.99
N TRP A 97 0.81 -7.13 -10.83
CA TRP A 97 -0.40 -7.90 -11.03
C TRP A 97 -0.15 -9.02 -12.02
N ILE A 98 -0.29 -10.27 -11.57
CA ILE A 98 -0.05 -11.44 -12.42
C ILE A 98 -1.34 -12.25 -12.51
N ALA A 99 -1.90 -12.30 -13.72
CA ALA A 99 -3.04 -13.14 -14.05
C ALA A 99 -2.55 -14.58 -14.26
N THR A 100 -2.73 -15.42 -13.24
CA THR A 100 -2.23 -16.81 -13.23
C THR A 100 -2.83 -17.69 -14.32
N GLU A 101 -3.98 -17.31 -14.89
CA GLU A 101 -4.63 -17.99 -16.02
C GLU A 101 -3.86 -17.86 -17.35
N ASN A 102 -3.02 -16.82 -17.47
CA ASN A 102 -2.18 -16.61 -18.65
C ASN A 102 -0.87 -17.42 -18.60
N ILE A 103 -0.53 -17.95 -17.42
CA ILE A 103 0.66 -18.78 -17.23
C ILE A 103 0.29 -20.23 -17.54
N LYS A 104 0.77 -20.72 -18.68
CA LYS A 104 0.49 -22.08 -19.18
C LYS A 104 1.71 -23.01 -19.19
N THR A 105 2.90 -22.46 -19.01
CA THR A 105 4.17 -23.20 -19.07
C THR A 105 5.12 -22.70 -17.99
N ASP A 106 6.02 -23.58 -17.54
CA ASP A 106 7.02 -23.24 -16.53
C ASP A 106 7.95 -22.11 -16.99
N THR A 107 8.34 -22.10 -18.28
CA THR A 107 9.15 -21.02 -18.86
C THR A 107 8.43 -19.67 -18.85
N ALA A 108 7.11 -19.65 -19.04
CA ALA A 108 6.33 -18.42 -18.92
C ALA A 108 6.28 -17.95 -17.46
N ALA A 109 6.12 -18.87 -16.51
CA ALA A 109 6.15 -18.57 -15.08
C ALA A 109 7.50 -17.98 -14.65
N GLU A 110 8.62 -18.63 -15.00
CA GLU A 110 9.96 -18.15 -14.67
C GLU A 110 10.21 -16.73 -15.16
N LYS A 111 9.72 -16.39 -16.36
CA LYS A 111 9.86 -15.05 -16.92
C LYS A 111 9.05 -14.01 -16.16
N GLU A 112 7.78 -14.31 -15.84
CA GLU A 112 6.89 -13.38 -15.14
C GLU A 112 7.33 -13.13 -13.68
N PHE A 113 7.93 -14.13 -13.02
CA PHE A 113 8.38 -14.04 -11.63
C PHE A 113 9.89 -13.74 -11.46
N ALA A 114 10.62 -13.46 -12.55
CA ALA A 114 12.08 -13.30 -12.52
C ALA A 114 12.57 -12.15 -11.60
N ASP A 115 11.85 -11.04 -11.56
CA ASP A 115 12.18 -9.83 -10.79
C ASP A 115 11.29 -9.68 -9.54
N VAL A 116 10.72 -10.77 -9.05
CA VAL A 116 9.77 -10.77 -7.93
C VAL A 116 10.43 -11.36 -6.68
N ASP A 117 10.37 -10.61 -5.58
CA ASP A 117 10.94 -10.99 -4.28
C ASP A 117 9.98 -11.80 -3.42
N GLY A 118 8.67 -11.62 -3.61
CA GLY A 118 7.64 -12.31 -2.84
C GLY A 118 6.32 -12.45 -3.60
N LEU A 119 5.52 -13.44 -3.20
CA LEU A 119 4.28 -13.78 -3.88
C LEU A 119 3.11 -13.78 -2.89
N LEU A 120 2.05 -13.06 -3.25
CA LEU A 120 0.76 -13.07 -2.55
C LEU A 120 -0.31 -13.63 -3.48
N TYR A 121 -1.03 -14.66 -3.02
CA TYR A 121 -2.16 -15.21 -3.75
C TYR A 121 -3.47 -14.75 -3.12
N CYS A 122 -4.33 -14.12 -3.93
CA CYS A 122 -5.54 -13.45 -3.43
C CYS A 122 -6.83 -14.27 -3.60
N GLN A 123 -6.74 -15.53 -4.02
CA GLN A 123 -7.89 -16.42 -4.17
C GLN A 123 -7.88 -17.55 -3.14
N ALA A 124 -9.08 -17.88 -2.66
CA ALA A 124 -9.40 -19.01 -1.77
C ALA A 124 -9.32 -20.39 -2.48
N LEU A 125 -8.34 -20.60 -3.35
CA LEU A 125 -7.98 -21.93 -3.83
C LEU A 125 -7.00 -22.55 -2.83
N ASP A 126 -7.00 -23.87 -2.71
CA ASP A 126 -6.11 -24.59 -1.80
C ASP A 126 -4.63 -24.17 -2.02
N PRO A 127 -3.94 -23.67 -0.99
CA PRO A 127 -2.58 -23.13 -1.11
C PRO A 127 -1.56 -24.14 -1.67
N VAL A 128 -1.83 -25.43 -1.48
CA VAL A 128 -1.04 -26.56 -2.00
C VAL A 128 -1.19 -26.68 -3.52
N VAL A 129 -2.42 -26.62 -4.03
CA VAL A 129 -2.72 -26.73 -5.47
C VAL A 129 -2.11 -25.56 -6.24
N GLN A 130 -2.12 -24.36 -5.64
CA GLN A 130 -1.53 -23.17 -6.27
C GLN A 130 0.00 -23.25 -6.35
N LYS A 131 0.64 -23.71 -5.27
CA LYS A 131 2.09 -23.85 -5.17
C LYS A 131 2.65 -24.87 -6.16
N GLU A 132 1.91 -25.94 -6.39
CA GLU A 132 2.34 -27.02 -7.29
C GLU A 132 2.10 -26.68 -8.77
N LYS A 133 1.01 -25.96 -9.08
CA LYS A 133 0.56 -25.72 -10.45
C LYS A 133 1.03 -24.40 -11.08
N TYR A 134 1.25 -23.35 -10.30
CA TYR A 134 1.47 -21.99 -10.83
C TYR A 134 2.73 -21.28 -10.31
N CYS A 135 3.39 -21.81 -9.28
CA CYS A 135 4.56 -21.19 -8.68
C CYS A 135 5.85 -21.88 -9.16
N PRO A 136 6.82 -21.13 -9.75
CA PRO A 136 8.10 -21.70 -10.14
C PRO A 136 8.86 -22.23 -8.92
N ALA A 137 9.65 -23.29 -9.11
CA ALA A 137 10.24 -24.06 -8.02
C ALA A 137 11.09 -23.21 -7.05
N ASN A 138 11.74 -22.17 -7.56
CA ASN A 138 12.59 -21.23 -6.82
C ASN A 138 11.82 -20.24 -5.91
N MET A 139 10.50 -20.10 -6.08
CA MET A 139 9.67 -19.13 -5.34
C MET A 139 8.75 -19.80 -4.32
N ARG A 140 8.70 -21.14 -4.31
CA ARG A 140 7.84 -21.95 -3.43
C ARG A 140 8.03 -21.70 -1.93
N GLU A 141 9.21 -21.28 -1.49
CA GLU A 141 9.50 -20.96 -0.08
C GLU A 141 9.19 -19.51 0.30
N LYS A 142 8.92 -18.64 -0.68
CA LYS A 142 8.69 -17.20 -0.50
C LYS A 142 7.21 -16.81 -0.61
N ILE A 143 6.31 -17.79 -0.56
CA ILE A 143 4.87 -17.57 -0.67
C ILE A 143 4.35 -17.08 0.67
N MET A 144 3.77 -15.88 0.69
CA MET A 144 2.98 -15.41 1.81
C MET A 144 1.52 -15.75 1.57
N TYR A 145 0.96 -16.58 2.45
CA TYR A 145 -0.46 -16.90 2.45
C TYR A 145 -1.19 -15.97 3.44
N HIS A 146 -2.33 -15.43 3.02
CA HIS A 146 -3.28 -14.81 3.93
C HIS A 146 -4.65 -15.45 3.71
N PHE A 147 -5.29 -15.79 4.82
CA PHE A 147 -6.60 -16.46 4.89
C PHE A 147 -7.74 -15.47 4.73
#